data_AF-A0A2D6DRV3-F1
#
_entry.id   AF-A0A2D6DRV3-F1
#
_cell.length_a   1.000
_cell.length_b   1.000
_cell.length_c   1.000
_cell.angle_alpha   90.00
_cell.angle_beta   90.00
_cell.angle_gamma   90.00
#
_symmetry.space_group_name_H-M   'P 1'
#
loop_
_entity.id
_entity.type
_entity.pdbx_description
1 polymer ?
#
loop_
_entity_poly.entity_id
_entity_poly.type
_entity_poly.pdbx_seq_one_letter_code
_entity_poly.pdbx_strand_id
1 'polypeptide(L)'
;LLQDVIVAGFPLGKDISSAIKTHKGSVTALAGFGDNYSNFETDATINQGNSGGPIIDKKGNIVGVAVATWVEEGVQNIHFGIKSSTLKTFASANEIDFLPPSNQEMLNEDLGQLITKATIFLECWMSIAKIKQMIAEEKSRKAFYSEHK
;
A
#
# COMPACT_ATOMS: atom_id res chain seq x y z
N LEU A 1 -12.10 -8.13 13.82
CA LEU A 1 -13.16 -7.28 13.26
C LEU A 1 -13.12 -5.95 13.98
N LEU A 2 -13.45 -4.83 13.32
CA LEU A 2 -13.42 -3.46 13.87
C LEU A 2 -12.02 -2.95 14.26
N GLN A 3 -10.97 -3.55 13.70
CA GLN A 3 -9.63 -3.00 13.87
C GLN A 3 -9.47 -1.78 12.96
N ASP A 4 -9.16 -0.62 13.53
CA ASP A 4 -8.85 0.59 12.77
C ASP A 4 -7.61 0.38 11.90
N VAL A 5 -7.75 0.75 10.62
CA VAL A 5 -6.68 0.66 9.63
C VAL A 5 -6.58 1.92 8.79
N ILE A 6 -5.37 2.16 8.29
CA ILE A 6 -5.04 3.25 7.37
C ILE A 6 -4.43 2.61 6.12
N VAL A 7 -5.04 2.88 4.97
CA VAL A 7 -4.46 2.57 3.66
C VAL A 7 -3.68 3.79 3.20
N ALA A 8 -2.42 3.59 2.78
CA ALA A 8 -1.60 4.65 2.22
C ALA A 8 -1.15 4.31 0.80
N GLY A 9 -1.13 5.32 -0.07
CA GLY A 9 -0.74 5.14 -1.46
C GLY A 9 -0.76 6.43 -2.26
N PHE A 10 -0.70 6.28 -3.57
CA PHE A 10 -0.74 7.38 -4.53
C PHE A 10 -1.91 7.17 -5.49
N PRO A 11 -3.16 7.20 -5.00
CA PRO A 11 -4.30 6.89 -5.83
C PRO A 11 -4.41 7.92 -6.95
N LEU A 12 -4.59 7.42 -8.17
CA LEU A 12 -4.61 8.20 -9.42
C LEU A 12 -3.34 9.05 -9.66
N GLY A 13 -2.24 8.75 -8.95
CA GLY A 13 -0.92 9.33 -9.16
C GLY A 13 -0.92 10.86 -9.33
N LYS A 14 -0.12 11.31 -10.31
CA LYS A 14 0.05 12.74 -10.64
C LYS A 14 -1.18 13.38 -11.28
N ASP A 15 -2.15 12.60 -11.76
CA ASP A 15 -3.37 13.14 -12.36
C ASP A 15 -4.20 13.89 -11.31
N ILE A 16 -4.06 13.53 -10.04
CA ILE A 16 -4.63 14.26 -8.91
C ILE A 16 -3.57 15.01 -8.11
N SER A 17 -2.53 14.34 -7.63
CA SER A 17 -1.45 14.97 -6.84
C SER A 17 -0.28 14.01 -6.62
N SER A 18 0.95 14.51 -6.72
CA SER A 18 2.16 13.76 -6.40
C SER A 18 2.35 13.47 -4.90
N ALA A 19 1.52 14.03 -4.03
CA ALA A 19 1.53 13.74 -2.60
C ALA A 19 0.90 12.38 -2.30
N ILE A 20 1.46 11.72 -1.29
CA ILE A 20 0.87 10.53 -0.68
C ILE A 20 -0.51 10.86 -0.10
N LYS A 21 -1.45 9.92 -0.21
CA LYS A 21 -2.81 10.07 0.30
C LYS A 21 -3.10 8.90 1.23
N THR A 22 -3.92 9.18 2.25
CA THR A 22 -4.28 8.20 3.27
C THR A 22 -5.78 8.09 3.39
N HIS A 23 -6.27 6.87 3.57
CA HIS A 23 -7.69 6.57 3.77
C HIS A 23 -7.84 5.75 5.05
N LYS A 24 -8.71 6.19 5.95
CA LYS A 24 -9.00 5.49 7.21
C LYS A 24 -10.23 4.61 7.04
N GLY A 25 -10.25 3.50 7.76
CA GLY A 25 -11.38 2.58 7.85
C GLY A 25 -11.12 1.50 8.89
N SER A 26 -11.78 0.37 8.77
CA SER A 26 -11.74 -0.74 9.70
C SER A 26 -11.78 -2.09 8.96
N VAL A 27 -11.23 -3.13 9.60
CA VAL A 27 -11.36 -4.50 9.11
C VAL A 27 -12.80 -5.00 9.30
N THR A 28 -13.51 -5.20 8.20
CA THR A 28 -14.93 -5.61 8.14
C THR A 28 -15.11 -7.12 8.10
N ALA A 29 -14.17 -7.86 7.50
CA ALA A 29 -14.17 -9.32 7.48
C ALA A 29 -12.75 -9.90 7.52
N LEU A 30 -12.61 -11.12 8.06
CA LEU A 30 -11.32 -11.83 8.13
C LEU A 30 -11.05 -12.77 6.95
N ALA A 31 -11.95 -12.81 5.97
CA ALA A 31 -11.78 -13.53 4.72
C ALA A 31 -12.07 -12.58 3.57
N GLY A 32 -11.40 -12.78 2.44
CA GLY A 32 -11.70 -12.07 1.20
C GLY A 32 -12.74 -12.78 0.35
N PHE A 33 -12.88 -12.33 -0.90
CA PHE A 33 -13.77 -12.92 -1.89
C PHE A 33 -13.63 -14.45 -1.99
N GLY A 34 -14.77 -15.15 -2.03
CA GLY A 34 -14.81 -16.62 -2.14
C GLY A 34 -14.15 -17.35 -0.98
N ASP A 35 -14.23 -16.81 0.24
CA ASP A 35 -13.58 -17.33 1.45
C ASP A 35 -12.06 -17.45 1.35
N ASN A 36 -11.42 -16.55 0.59
CA ASN A 36 -9.96 -16.50 0.55
C ASN A 36 -9.39 -15.98 1.88
N TYR A 37 -8.92 -16.90 2.72
CA TYR A 37 -8.34 -16.61 4.03
C TYR A 37 -6.93 -15.97 3.99
N SER A 38 -6.28 -15.88 2.83
CA SER A 38 -5.04 -15.09 2.68
C SER A 38 -5.33 -13.58 2.67
N ASN A 39 -6.59 -13.20 2.49
CA ASN A 39 -7.06 -11.83 2.43
C ASN A 39 -7.98 -11.50 3.61
N PHE A 40 -8.20 -10.20 3.82
CA PHE A 40 -9.23 -9.66 4.69
C PHE A 40 -9.95 -8.52 3.97
N GLU A 41 -11.16 -8.20 4.43
CA GLU A 41 -11.97 -7.11 3.91
C GLU A 41 -11.83 -5.86 4.80
N THR A 42 -11.87 -4.68 4.18
CA THR A 42 -11.83 -3.38 4.83
C THR A 42 -12.75 -2.39 4.13
N ASP A 43 -13.33 -1.46 4.90
CA ASP A 43 -14.07 -0.31 4.37
C ASP A 43 -13.15 0.91 4.09
N ALA A 44 -11.86 0.81 4.43
CA ALA A 44 -10.88 1.83 4.10
C ALA A 44 -10.71 1.91 2.58
N THR A 45 -10.90 3.08 1.99
CA THR A 45 -10.96 3.24 0.53
C THR A 45 -9.69 2.76 -0.18
N ILE A 46 -9.86 1.80 -1.09
CA ILE A 46 -8.80 1.33 -2.01
C ILE A 46 -9.18 1.66 -3.45
N ASN A 47 -8.38 2.53 -4.09
CA ASN A 47 -8.48 2.88 -5.50
C ASN A 47 -7.21 2.49 -6.26
N GLN A 48 -7.24 2.60 -7.60
CA GLN A 48 -6.04 2.44 -8.41
C GLN A 48 -4.93 3.39 -7.93
N GLY A 49 -3.74 2.86 -7.72
CA GLY A 49 -2.60 3.57 -7.11
C GLY A 49 -2.42 3.37 -5.61
N ASN A 50 -3.39 2.72 -4.94
CA ASN A 50 -3.18 2.14 -3.60
C ASN A 50 -2.68 0.68 -3.67
N SER A 51 -2.89 -0.02 -4.79
CA SER A 51 -2.44 -1.41 -4.96
C SER A 51 -0.93 -1.55 -4.72
N GLY A 52 -0.54 -2.49 -3.86
CA GLY A 52 0.83 -2.68 -3.39
C GLY A 52 1.22 -1.78 -2.21
N GLY A 53 0.40 -0.78 -1.87
CA GLY A 53 0.60 0.10 -0.72
C GLY A 53 0.28 -0.57 0.62
N PRO A 54 0.84 -0.05 1.72
CA PRO A 54 0.66 -0.64 3.03
C PRO A 54 -0.73 -0.33 3.60
N ILE A 55 -1.30 -1.31 4.29
CA ILE A 55 -2.42 -1.17 5.21
C ILE A 55 -1.85 -1.28 6.62
N ILE A 56 -1.98 -0.22 7.41
CA ILE A 56 -1.34 -0.13 8.73
C ILE A 56 -2.32 0.18 9.86
N ASP A 57 -1.98 -0.23 11.08
CA ASP A 57 -2.70 0.16 12.30
C ASP A 57 -2.16 1.47 12.91
N LYS A 58 -2.79 1.94 14.00
CA LYS A 58 -2.35 3.13 14.76
C LYS A 58 -1.00 2.98 15.46
N LYS A 59 -0.44 1.78 15.51
CA LYS A 59 0.85 1.46 16.12
C LYS A 59 1.98 1.47 15.08
N GLY A 60 1.66 1.73 13.81
CA GLY A 60 2.61 1.70 12.70
C GLY A 60 2.92 0.30 12.19
N ASN A 61 2.16 -0.73 12.60
CA ASN A 61 2.37 -2.08 12.10
C ASN A 61 1.69 -2.27 10.75
N ILE A 62 2.34 -3.00 9.84
CA ILE A 62 1.70 -3.49 8.62
C ILE A 62 0.76 -4.63 8.98
N VAL A 63 -0.54 -4.41 8.78
CA VAL A 63 -1.58 -5.43 8.94
C VAL A 63 -1.95 -6.08 7.62
N GLY A 64 -1.61 -5.42 6.50
CA GLY A 64 -1.70 -6.02 5.18
C GLY A 64 -1.19 -5.14 4.04
N VAL A 65 -1.43 -5.62 2.82
CA VAL A 65 -1.11 -4.91 1.57
C VAL A 65 -2.37 -4.76 0.74
N ALA A 66 -2.66 -3.54 0.30
CA ALA A 66 -3.82 -3.25 -0.53
C ALA A 66 -3.68 -3.96 -1.89
N VAL A 67 -4.71 -4.70 -2.32
CA VAL A 67 -4.65 -5.47 -3.57
C VAL A 67 -5.83 -5.19 -4.50
N ALA A 68 -7.05 -5.27 -3.98
CA ALA A 68 -8.24 -5.31 -4.82
C ALA A 68 -9.40 -4.53 -4.21
N THR A 69 -10.34 -4.18 -5.09
CA THR A 69 -11.57 -3.46 -4.80
C THR A 69 -12.69 -4.24 -5.46
N TRP A 70 -13.83 -4.42 -4.79
CA TRP A 70 -15.03 -4.96 -5.44
C TRP A 70 -15.69 -3.84 -6.23
N VAL A 71 -16.01 -4.09 -7.50
CA VAL A 71 -16.63 -3.10 -8.40
C VAL A 71 -17.93 -3.68 -8.91
N GLU A 72 -19.04 -3.21 -8.35
CA GLU A 72 -20.40 -3.55 -8.75
C GLU A 72 -21.28 -2.31 -8.58
N GLU A 73 -22.24 -2.12 -9.49
CA GLU A 73 -23.11 -0.94 -9.46
C GLU A 73 -23.92 -0.90 -8.16
N GLY A 74 -23.85 0.23 -7.44
CA GLY A 74 -24.51 0.41 -6.15
C GLY A 74 -23.79 -0.21 -4.95
N VAL A 75 -22.71 -0.98 -5.15
CA VAL A 75 -21.88 -1.55 -4.07
C VAL A 75 -20.65 -0.68 -3.84
N GLN A 76 -20.40 -0.29 -2.60
CA GLN A 76 -19.25 0.52 -2.20
C GLN A 76 -18.63 -0.04 -0.91
N ASN A 77 -17.41 0.41 -0.60
CA ASN A 77 -16.70 0.10 0.65
C ASN A 77 -16.36 -1.38 0.87
N ILE A 78 -16.26 -2.17 -0.21
CA ILE A 78 -15.75 -3.54 -0.15
C ILE A 78 -14.37 -3.56 -0.79
N HIS A 79 -13.35 -3.57 0.06
CA HIS A 79 -11.95 -3.54 -0.35
C HIS A 79 -11.19 -4.69 0.29
N PHE A 80 -10.14 -5.17 -0.38
CA PHE A 80 -9.39 -6.33 0.07
C PHE A 80 -7.90 -6.02 0.27
N GLY A 81 -7.38 -6.52 1.39
CA GLY A 81 -5.96 -6.53 1.71
C GLY A 81 -5.42 -7.95 1.84
N ILE A 82 -4.18 -8.18 1.40
CA ILE A 82 -3.44 -9.41 1.69
C ILE A 82 -2.98 -9.33 3.14
N LYS A 83 -3.24 -10.36 3.96
CA LYS A 83 -2.86 -10.39 5.37
C LYS A 83 -1.36 -10.34 5.59
N SER A 84 -0.94 -9.67 6.66
CA SER A 84 0.47 -9.65 7.09
C SER A 84 1.05 -11.03 7.37
N SER A 85 0.25 -12.04 7.74
CA SER A 85 0.69 -13.43 7.89
C SER A 85 1.16 -14.05 6.57
N THR A 86 0.44 -13.77 5.47
CA THR A 86 0.81 -14.18 4.12
C THR A 86 2.10 -13.47 3.70
N LEU A 87 2.21 -12.16 3.98
CA LEU A 87 3.43 -11.39 3.75
C LEU A 87 4.64 -11.95 4.51
N LYS A 88 4.48 -12.28 5.79
CA LYS A 88 5.56 -12.86 6.61
C LYS A 88 6.06 -14.17 6.02
N THR A 89 5.14 -15.02 5.57
CA THR A 89 5.49 -16.29 4.91
C THR A 89 6.31 -16.04 3.65
N PHE A 90 5.89 -15.09 2.81
CA PHE A 90 6.63 -14.68 1.62
C PHE A 90 8.01 -14.10 1.96
N ALA A 91 8.08 -13.17 2.92
CA ALA A 91 9.32 -12.53 3.33
C ALA A 91 10.34 -13.55 3.87
N SER A 92 9.91 -14.44 4.76
CA SER A 92 10.76 -15.51 5.30
C SER A 92 11.25 -16.47 4.21
N ALA A 93 10.42 -16.79 3.22
CA ALA A 93 10.82 -17.65 2.10
C ALA A 93 11.85 -16.98 1.16
N ASN A 94 11.98 -15.65 1.20
CA ASN A 94 12.91 -14.87 0.40
C ASN A 94 14.02 -14.23 1.24
N GLU A 95 14.24 -14.70 2.47
CA GLU A 95 15.31 -14.22 3.38
C GLU A 95 15.22 -12.71 3.65
N ILE A 96 14.00 -12.16 3.70
CA ILE A 96 13.73 -10.76 4.03
C ILE A 96 13.45 -10.63 5.53
N ASP A 97 14.34 -9.93 6.23
CA ASP A 97 14.18 -9.62 7.65
C ASP A 97 13.11 -8.54 7.88
N PHE A 98 12.39 -8.65 9.00
CA PHE A 98 11.39 -7.67 9.43
C PHE A 98 11.56 -7.29 10.89
N LEU A 99 11.21 -6.04 11.19
CA LEU A 99 11.23 -5.52 12.55
C LEU A 99 10.14 -6.18 13.41
N PRO A 100 10.36 -6.33 14.72
CA PRO A 100 9.32 -6.78 15.64
C PRO A 100 8.14 -5.80 15.65
N PRO A 101 6.91 -6.27 15.93
CA PRO A 101 5.74 -5.42 15.96
C PRO A 101 5.80 -4.40 17.10
N SER A 102 5.29 -3.19 16.83
CA SER A 102 5.06 -2.17 17.84
C SER A 102 3.77 -2.47 18.61
N ASN A 103 3.82 -2.33 19.93
CA ASN A 103 2.64 -2.51 20.80
C ASN A 103 2.02 -1.19 21.27
N GLN A 104 2.71 -0.07 21.06
CA GLN A 104 2.30 1.26 21.49
C GLN A 104 1.73 2.05 20.32
N GLU A 105 0.63 2.78 20.57
CA GLU A 105 0.10 3.71 19.58
C GLU A 105 1.08 4.86 19.31
N MET A 106 1.19 5.23 18.04
CA MET A 106 2.02 6.35 17.60
C MET A 106 1.21 7.64 17.59
N LEU A 107 1.88 8.78 17.75
CA LEU A 107 1.27 10.07 17.45
C LEU A 107 0.97 10.17 15.95
N ASN A 108 -0.09 10.90 15.59
CA ASN A 108 -0.48 11.06 14.18
C ASN A 108 0.65 11.66 13.32
N GLU A 109 1.49 12.53 13.90
CA GLU A 109 2.65 13.10 13.22
C GLU A 109 3.69 12.03 12.89
N ASP A 110 4.12 11.25 13.90
CA ASP A 110 5.09 10.17 13.72
C ASP A 110 4.57 9.10 12.75
N LEU A 111 3.28 8.76 12.87
CA LEU A 111 2.61 7.82 11.97
C LEU A 111 2.59 8.36 10.54
N GLY A 112 2.30 9.64 10.35
CA GLY A 112 2.34 10.30 9.05
C GLY A 112 3.74 10.29 8.42
N GLN A 113 4.77 10.55 9.23
CA GLN A 113 6.17 10.47 8.79
C GLN A 113 6.55 9.03 8.39
N LEU A 114 6.15 8.04 9.20
CA LEU A 114 6.39 6.62 8.91
C LEU A 114 5.73 6.21 7.59
N ILE A 115 4.43 6.52 7.42
CA ILE A 115 3.67 6.26 6.19
C ILE A 115 4.38 6.85 4.96
N THR A 116 4.81 8.11 5.08
CA THR A 116 5.45 8.84 3.97
C THR A 116 6.80 8.23 3.60
N LYS A 117 7.58 7.76 4.58
CA LYS A 117 8.87 7.11 4.34
C LYS A 117 8.73 5.69 3.80
N ALA A 118 7.72 4.96 4.26
CA ALA A 118 7.51 3.55 3.93
C ALA A 118 6.80 3.32 2.58
N THR A 119 6.13 4.34 2.04
CA THR A 119 5.33 4.20 0.81
C THR A 119 6.00 4.93 -0.35
N ILE A 120 6.32 4.19 -1.41
CA ILE A 120 7.03 4.73 -2.58
C ILE A 120 6.07 4.70 -3.78
N PHE A 121 6.12 5.77 -4.58
CA PHE A 121 5.41 5.82 -5.85
C PHE A 121 6.24 5.16 -6.95
N LEU A 122 5.76 4.04 -7.48
CA LEU A 122 6.39 3.30 -8.57
C LEU A 122 5.70 3.63 -9.90
N GLU A 123 6.48 3.96 -10.92
CA GLU A 123 6.02 4.14 -12.29
C GLU A 123 6.85 3.27 -13.22
N CYS A 124 6.19 2.56 -14.15
CA CYS A 124 6.86 1.78 -15.18
C CYS A 124 7.03 2.61 -16.46
N TRP A 125 8.26 2.78 -16.94
CA TRP A 125 8.57 3.50 -18.17
C TRP A 125 9.13 2.53 -19.21
N MET A 126 8.40 2.33 -20.31
CA MET A 126 8.69 1.28 -21.30
C MET A 126 9.94 1.50 -22.16
N SER A 127 10.59 2.67 -22.14
CA SER A 127 11.77 2.91 -22.99
C SER A 127 12.84 3.73 -22.30
N ILE A 128 14.09 3.37 -22.55
CA ILE A 128 15.30 4.10 -22.10
C ILE A 128 15.27 5.55 -22.60
N ALA A 129 14.73 5.81 -23.80
CA ALA A 129 14.58 7.16 -24.34
C ALA A 129 13.71 8.05 -23.44
N LYS A 130 12.54 7.55 -23.02
CA LYS A 130 11.66 8.27 -22.09
C LYS A 130 12.33 8.49 -20.72
N ILE A 131 13.07 7.50 -20.22
CA ILE A 131 13.83 7.62 -18.96
C ILE A 131 14.88 8.74 -19.06
N LYS A 132 15.69 8.76 -20.12
CA LYS A 132 16.73 9.78 -20.34
C LYS A 132 16.15 11.19 -20.43
N GLN A 133 15.02 11.35 -21.12
CA GLN A 133 14.33 12.65 -21.22
C GLN A 133 13.88 13.14 -19.83
N MET A 134 13.30 12.27 -19.00
CA MET A 134 12.86 12.67 -17.66
C MET A 134 13.99 13.03 -16.70
N ILE A 135 15.14 12.35 -16.81
CA ILE A 135 16.35 12.68 -16.04
C ILE A 135 16.86 14.06 -16.46
N ALA A 136 16.92 14.33 -17.77
CA ALA A 136 17.37 15.62 -18.31
C ALA A 136 16.47 16.80 -17.91
N GLU A 137 15.18 16.54 -17.65
CA GLU A 137 14.23 17.56 -17.21
C GLU A 137 14.26 17.84 -15.69
N GLU A 138 15.09 17.15 -14.89
CA GLU A 138 15.19 17.24 -13.41
C GLU A 138 13.86 17.08 -12.63
N LYS A 139 12.80 16.61 -13.29
CA LYS A 139 11.43 16.52 -12.72
C LYS A 139 11.23 15.33 -11.76
N SER A 140 12.30 14.73 -11.22
CA SER A 140 12.21 13.42 -10.59
C SER A 140 13.26 13.15 -9.52
N ARG A 141 12.80 12.84 -8.30
CA ARG A 141 13.59 12.23 -7.20
C ARG A 141 13.49 10.69 -7.19
N LYS A 142 13.20 10.06 -8.32
CA LYS A 142 12.94 8.61 -8.40
C LYS A 142 14.23 7.80 -8.29
N ALA A 143 14.15 6.65 -7.60
CA ALA A 143 15.10 5.58 -7.79
C ALA A 143 14.83 4.89 -9.13
N PHE A 144 15.84 4.77 -10.00
CA PHE A 144 15.75 4.02 -11.25
C PHE A 144 16.32 2.62 -11.03
N TYR A 145 15.49 1.61 -11.18
CA TYR A 145 15.91 0.22 -11.15
C TYR A 145 16.05 -0.28 -12.60
N SER A 146 17.27 -0.59 -13.02
CA SER A 146 17.55 -1.20 -14.31
C SER A 146 18.29 -2.50 -14.08
N GLU A 147 17.57 -3.54 -13.69
CA GLU A 147 18.09 -4.90 -13.85
C GLU A 147 17.52 -5.49 -15.13
N HIS A 148 18.24 -5.26 -16.22
CA HIS A 148 18.54 -6.23 -17.27
C HIS A 148 19.64 -5.61 -18.15
N LYS A 149 20.85 -6.18 -18.05
CA LYS A 149 21.88 -6.07 -19.07
C LYS A 149 21.52 -7.00 -20.22
#